data_AF-G0QU75-F1
#
_entry.id   AF-G0QU75-F1
#
_cell.length_a   1.000
_cell.length_b   1.000
_cell.length_c   1.000
_cell.angle_alpha   90.00
_cell.angle_beta   90.00
_cell.angle_gamma   90.00
#
_symmetry.space_group_name_H-M   'P 1'
#
loop_
_entity.id
_entity.type
_entity.pdbx_description
1 polymer ?
#
loop_
_entity_poly.entity_id
_entity_poly.type
_entity_poly.pdbx_seq_one_letter_code
_entity_poly.pdbx_strand_id
1 'polypeptide(L)'
;MGGIKNNGRDSYGTFYFSNGNIYEGQWKDNDQNGFGKFYFAQDGKLFQFYVGNFYNSLYQGFGGYCYQNKYYIGYWSNDKYEGHGKIYSNDGKLIVCGIYSNDKLIKELNESEIVFPSYYKDYIPNYQVEHKRYKEILDVKPIA
;
A
#
# COMPACT_ATOMS: atom_id res chain seq x y z
N MET A 1 -21.00 7.51 8.16
CA MET A 1 -19.96 8.57 8.18
C MET A 1 -18.71 7.98 8.81
N GLY A 2 -17.53 8.16 8.19
CA GLY A 2 -16.25 7.75 8.75
C GLY A 2 -15.67 8.84 9.66
N GLY A 3 -15.13 8.48 10.82
CA GLY A 3 -14.47 9.41 11.73
C GLY A 3 -12.98 9.58 11.38
N ILE A 4 -12.46 10.79 11.52
CA ILE A 4 -11.02 11.09 11.46
C ILE A 4 -10.54 11.34 12.89
N LYS A 5 -9.47 10.66 13.33
CA LYS A 5 -8.70 11.11 14.50
C LYS A 5 -7.66 12.12 13.99
N ASN A 6 -7.96 13.43 14.12
CA ASN A 6 -7.20 14.52 13.50
C ASN A 6 -6.14 15.12 14.44
N ASN A 7 -4.94 15.39 13.91
CA ASN A 7 -3.86 16.15 14.58
C ASN A 7 -3.33 17.36 13.76
N GLY A 8 -4.09 17.88 12.78
CA GLY A 8 -3.87 19.24 12.20
C GLY A 8 -3.05 19.37 10.91
N ARG A 9 -3.70 19.99 9.89
CA ARG A 9 -3.29 20.67 8.63
C ARG A 9 -2.26 20.09 7.65
N ASP A 10 -1.33 19.25 8.09
CA ASP A 10 -0.53 18.32 7.27
C ASP A 10 -0.58 16.98 8.03
N SER A 11 -1.82 16.52 8.21
CA SER A 11 -2.21 15.66 9.32
C SER A 11 -2.03 14.19 8.97
N TYR A 12 -1.27 13.47 9.78
CA TYR A 12 -1.34 12.01 9.81
C TYR A 12 -2.63 11.59 10.54
N GLY A 13 -3.37 10.64 9.98
CA GLY A 13 -4.63 10.19 10.57
C GLY A 13 -5.14 8.87 10.01
N THR A 14 -6.02 8.25 10.77
CA THR A 14 -6.77 7.05 10.36
C THR A 14 -8.18 7.44 9.93
N PHE A 15 -8.58 7.01 8.74
CA PHE A 15 -9.93 7.16 8.19
C PHE A 15 -10.57 5.81 7.96
N TYR A 16 -11.82 5.68 8.40
CA TYR A 16 -12.63 4.47 8.28
C TYR A 16 -13.69 4.66 7.20
N PHE A 17 -13.57 3.93 6.09
CA PHE A 17 -14.56 3.97 5.01
C PHE A 17 -15.81 3.16 5.37
N SER A 18 -16.96 3.51 4.77
CA SER A 18 -18.23 2.82 4.99
C SER A 18 -18.23 1.37 4.50
N ASN A 19 -17.41 1.05 3.50
CA ASN A 19 -17.22 -0.30 2.98
C ASN A 19 -16.28 -1.17 3.84
N GLY A 20 -15.78 -0.64 4.97
CA GLY A 20 -14.85 -1.33 5.86
C GLY A 20 -13.37 -1.15 5.52
N ASN A 21 -13.04 -0.47 4.41
CA ASN A 21 -11.66 -0.08 4.13
C ASN A 21 -11.15 0.89 5.19
N ILE A 22 -9.83 0.93 5.34
CA ILE A 22 -9.15 1.79 6.28
C ILE A 22 -7.96 2.43 5.58
N TYR A 23 -7.81 3.74 5.73
CA TYR A 23 -6.58 4.43 5.40
C TYR A 23 -5.91 4.92 6.69
N GLU A 24 -4.61 4.71 6.80
CA GLU A 24 -3.77 5.22 7.88
C GLU A 24 -2.56 5.91 7.24
N GLY A 25 -2.51 7.24 7.27
CA GLY A 25 -1.46 7.95 6.56
C GLY A 25 -1.60 9.45 6.60
N GLN A 26 -0.75 10.10 5.80
CA GLN A 26 -0.69 11.54 5.66
C GLN A 26 -1.83 12.08 4.77
N TRP A 27 -2.40 13.21 5.19
CA TRP A 27 -3.47 13.89 4.47
C TRP A 27 -3.05 15.31 4.11
N LYS A 28 -3.50 15.76 2.93
CA LYS A 28 -3.37 17.14 2.48
C LYS A 28 -4.61 17.50 1.67
N ASP A 29 -5.22 18.65 1.97
CA ASP A 29 -6.38 19.17 1.23
C ASP A 29 -7.57 18.19 1.11
N ASN A 30 -7.77 17.35 2.14
CA ASN A 30 -8.74 16.24 2.21
C ASN A 30 -8.42 15.02 1.33
N ASP A 31 -7.26 15.01 0.68
CA ASP A 31 -6.74 13.87 -0.07
C ASP A 31 -5.63 13.14 0.67
N GLN A 32 -5.49 11.86 0.37
CA GLN A 32 -4.34 11.08 0.84
C GLN A 32 -3.10 11.60 0.09
N ASN A 33 -2.08 12.02 0.82
CA ASN A 33 -0.92 12.69 0.24
C ASN A 33 0.31 12.46 1.12
N GLY A 34 1.37 11.89 0.55
CA GLY A 34 2.54 11.40 1.29
C GLY A 34 2.43 9.91 1.63
N PHE A 35 3.20 9.46 2.62
CA PHE A 35 3.24 8.05 3.01
C PHE A 35 1.96 7.63 3.74
N GLY A 36 1.47 6.44 3.42
CA GLY A 36 0.33 5.85 4.09
C GLY A 36 0.19 4.36 3.84
N LYS A 37 -0.77 3.77 4.55
CA LYS A 37 -1.20 2.39 4.42
C LYS A 37 -2.68 2.36 4.11
N PHE A 38 -3.06 1.61 3.09
CA PHE A 38 -4.47 1.43 2.73
C PHE A 38 -4.81 -0.05 2.88
N TYR A 39 -5.74 -0.35 3.77
CA TYR A 39 -6.26 -1.68 4.02
C TYR A 39 -7.62 -1.82 3.36
N PHE A 40 -7.76 -2.84 2.53
CA PHE A 40 -9.02 -3.13 1.87
C PHE A 40 -9.69 -4.30 2.57
N ALA A 41 -10.95 -4.10 2.94
CA ALA A 41 -11.75 -5.10 3.57
C ALA A 41 -12.69 -5.76 2.56
N GLN A 42 -12.87 -7.07 2.70
CA GLN A 42 -13.93 -7.83 2.06
C GLN A 42 -14.59 -8.69 3.14
N ASP A 43 -15.91 -8.60 3.27
CA ASP A 43 -16.69 -9.32 4.30
C ASP A 43 -16.15 -9.10 5.73
N GLY A 44 -15.70 -7.89 6.03
CA GLY A 44 -15.14 -7.50 7.33
C GLY A 44 -13.74 -8.05 7.64
N LYS A 45 -13.05 -8.63 6.64
CA LYS A 45 -11.69 -9.17 6.78
C LYS A 45 -10.72 -8.44 5.87
N LEU A 46 -9.46 -8.31 6.30
CA LEU A 46 -8.39 -7.79 5.46
C LEU A 46 -8.21 -8.72 4.25
N PHE A 47 -8.32 -8.17 3.05
CA PHE A 47 -8.21 -8.92 1.80
C PHE A 47 -6.96 -8.54 1.00
N GLN A 48 -6.65 -7.25 0.95
CA GLN A 48 -5.49 -6.70 0.25
C GLN A 48 -5.03 -5.44 0.98
N PHE A 49 -3.80 -5.01 0.76
CA PHE A 49 -3.31 -3.75 1.33
C PHE A 49 -2.19 -3.14 0.50
N TYR A 50 -2.05 -1.83 0.61
CA TYR A 50 -0.95 -1.05 0.05
C TYR A 50 -0.18 -0.35 1.17
N VAL A 51 1.14 -0.28 1.03
CA VAL A 51 2.06 0.48 1.88
C VAL A 51 2.92 1.32 0.95
N GLY A 52 2.74 2.64 0.96
CA GLY A 52 3.57 3.49 0.14
C GLY A 52 3.11 4.93 0.06
N ASN A 53 3.61 5.65 -0.94
CA ASN A 53 3.28 7.05 -1.13
C ASN A 53 1.99 7.23 -1.93
N PHE A 54 1.28 8.29 -1.59
CA PHE A 54 0.06 8.76 -2.20
C PHE A 54 0.26 10.17 -2.73
N TYR A 55 -0.39 10.49 -3.84
CA TYR A 55 -0.53 11.85 -4.33
C TYR A 55 -1.95 12.03 -4.87
N ASN A 56 -2.71 12.95 -4.26
CA ASN A 56 -4.12 13.19 -4.57
C ASN A 56 -4.94 11.89 -4.58
N SER A 57 -4.80 11.09 -3.52
CA SER A 57 -5.52 9.82 -3.32
C SER A 57 -5.16 8.69 -4.28
N LEU A 58 -4.10 8.84 -5.10
CA LEU A 58 -3.56 7.82 -5.98
C LEU A 58 -2.22 7.29 -5.48
N TYR A 59 -1.92 6.02 -5.67
CA TYR A 59 -0.59 5.44 -5.43
C TYR A 59 0.43 6.08 -6.35
N GLN A 60 1.54 6.52 -5.77
CA GLN A 60 2.58 7.25 -6.47
C GLN A 60 3.96 6.89 -5.93
N GLY A 61 4.98 6.93 -6.77
CA GLY A 61 6.37 6.74 -6.33
C GLY A 61 6.64 5.29 -5.95
N PHE A 62 7.44 5.04 -4.91
CA PHE A 62 7.78 3.68 -4.49
C PHE A 62 6.76 3.15 -3.48
N GLY A 63 6.36 1.89 -3.63
CA GLY A 63 5.29 1.28 -2.83
C GLY A 63 5.27 -0.25 -2.90
N GLY A 64 4.69 -0.86 -1.86
CA GLY A 64 4.40 -2.28 -1.79
C GLY A 64 2.90 -2.56 -1.74
N TYR A 65 2.46 -3.61 -2.43
CA TYR A 65 1.07 -4.01 -2.49
C TYR A 65 0.92 -5.51 -2.31
N CYS A 66 -0.04 -5.93 -1.50
CA CYS A 66 -0.43 -7.31 -1.31
C CYS A 66 -1.82 -7.54 -1.87
N TYR A 67 -1.95 -8.50 -2.79
CA TYR A 67 -3.23 -8.95 -3.35
C TYR A 67 -3.23 -10.46 -3.54
N GLN A 68 -4.27 -11.14 -3.05
CA GLN A 68 -4.40 -12.60 -3.13
C GLN A 68 -3.12 -13.34 -2.68
N ASN A 69 -2.48 -12.85 -1.61
CA ASN A 69 -1.21 -13.36 -1.07
C ASN A 69 -0.02 -13.31 -2.04
N LYS A 70 -0.04 -12.41 -3.02
CA LYS A 70 1.13 -12.03 -3.83
C LYS A 70 1.54 -10.61 -3.46
N TYR A 71 2.84 -10.37 -3.46
CA TYR A 71 3.41 -9.09 -3.09
C TYR A 71 4.07 -8.45 -4.30
N TYR A 72 3.60 -7.28 -4.70
CA TYR A 72 4.33 -6.39 -5.58
C TYR A 72 5.13 -5.38 -4.75
N ILE A 73 6.37 -5.13 -5.15
CA ILE A 73 7.18 -4.01 -4.66
C ILE A 73 7.87 -3.35 -5.84
N GLY A 74 7.71 -2.04 -5.97
CA GLY A 74 8.23 -1.32 -7.12
C GLY A 74 7.69 0.10 -7.19
N TYR A 75 7.81 0.70 -8.37
CA TYR A 75 7.29 2.04 -8.61
C TYR A 75 5.82 2.01 -9.08
N TRP A 76 5.16 3.12 -8.78
CA TRP A 76 3.75 3.40 -8.99
C TRP A 76 3.57 4.76 -9.62
N SER A 77 2.60 4.87 -10.51
CA SER A 77 2.16 6.13 -11.11
C SER A 77 0.66 6.08 -11.33
N ASN A 78 -0.09 6.95 -10.66
CA ASN A 78 -1.56 7.02 -10.77
C ASN A 78 -2.23 5.64 -10.59
N ASP A 79 -1.99 4.98 -9.45
CA ASP A 79 -2.50 3.65 -9.09
C ASP A 79 -1.95 2.45 -9.88
N LYS A 80 -1.05 2.68 -10.84
CA LYS A 80 -0.54 1.62 -11.71
C LYS A 80 0.91 1.28 -11.45
N TYR A 81 1.28 0.01 -11.66
CA TYR A 81 2.69 -0.38 -11.72
C TYR A 81 3.39 0.33 -12.87
N GLU A 82 4.53 0.94 -12.57
CA GLU A 82 5.36 1.65 -13.54
C GLU A 82 6.84 1.41 -13.20
N GLY A 83 7.74 1.46 -14.18
CA GLY A 83 9.18 1.34 -13.95
C GLY A 83 9.59 -0.02 -13.35
N HIS A 84 10.65 -0.04 -12.53
CA HIS A 84 11.15 -1.30 -11.96
C HIS A 84 10.24 -1.86 -10.87
N GLY A 85 9.95 -3.16 -10.96
CA GLY A 85 9.14 -3.87 -9.99
C GLY A 85 9.51 -5.34 -9.83
N LYS A 86 9.22 -5.89 -8.66
CA LYS A 86 9.35 -7.31 -8.32
C LYS A 86 8.03 -7.84 -7.77
N ILE A 87 7.64 -9.03 -8.20
CA ILE A 87 6.49 -9.76 -7.67
C ILE A 87 6.98 -11.01 -6.95
N TYR A 88 6.51 -11.21 -5.72
CA TYR A 88 6.80 -12.35 -4.88
C TYR A 88 5.51 -13.14 -4.56
N SER A 89 5.65 -14.43 -4.35
CA SER A 89 4.60 -15.26 -3.72
C SER A 89 4.56 -15.06 -2.21
N ASN A 90 3.53 -15.61 -1.57
CA ASN A 90 3.32 -15.47 -0.13
C ASN A 90 4.48 -15.98 0.74
N ASP A 91 5.20 -16.98 0.23
CA ASP A 91 6.37 -17.61 0.87
C ASP A 91 7.67 -16.82 0.63
N GLY A 92 7.60 -15.66 -0.02
CA GLY A 92 8.75 -14.80 -0.30
C GLY A 92 9.57 -15.21 -1.51
N LYS A 93 9.13 -16.20 -2.30
CA LYS A 93 9.81 -16.57 -3.54
C LYS A 93 9.55 -15.52 -4.63
N LEU A 94 10.61 -15.06 -5.29
CA LEU A 94 10.51 -14.19 -6.46
C LEU A 94 9.79 -14.93 -7.60
N ILE A 95 8.69 -14.35 -8.09
CA ILE A 95 7.92 -14.87 -9.23
C ILE A 95 8.43 -14.26 -10.53
N VAL A 96 8.51 -12.93 -10.57
CA VAL A 96 8.92 -12.19 -11.78
C VAL A 96 9.42 -10.81 -11.39
N CYS A 97 10.37 -10.29 -12.15
CA CYS A 97 10.81 -8.92 -11.99
C CYS A 97 11.16 -8.27 -13.33
N GLY A 98 11.00 -6.96 -13.42
CA GLY A 98 11.27 -6.25 -14.67
C GLY A 98 10.78 -4.81 -14.68
N ILE A 99 10.61 -4.29 -15.89
CA ILE A 99 10.07 -2.96 -16.17
C ILE A 99 8.58 -3.09 -16.48
N TYR A 100 7.76 -2.38 -15.71
CA TYR A 100 6.32 -2.28 -15.89
C TYR A 100 5.94 -0.94 -16.53
N SER A 101 4.84 -0.93 -17.27
CA SER A 101 4.14 0.29 -17.66
C SER A 101 2.65 0.03 -17.72
N ASN A 102 1.88 0.89 -17.05
CA ASN A 102 0.42 0.74 -16.93
C ASN A 102 0.00 -0.69 -16.54
N ASP A 103 0.56 -1.22 -15.43
CA ASP A 103 0.30 -2.56 -14.88
C ASP A 103 0.85 -3.74 -15.70
N LYS A 104 1.40 -3.49 -16.89
CA LYS A 104 1.92 -4.54 -17.78
C LYS A 104 3.42 -4.66 -17.66
N LEU A 105 3.91 -5.90 -17.51
CA LEU A 105 5.33 -6.20 -17.65
C LEU A 105 5.74 -5.97 -19.12
N ILE A 106 6.59 -4.98 -19.35
CA ILE A 106 7.11 -4.62 -20.68
C ILE A 106 8.40 -5.39 -20.97
N LYS A 107 9.23 -5.62 -19.95
CA LYS A 107 10.49 -6.34 -20.07
C LYS A 107 10.81 -7.07 -18.77
N GLU A 108 10.97 -8.38 -18.83
CA GLU A 108 11.53 -9.17 -17.73
C GLU A 108 13.04 -8.90 -17.61
N LEU A 109 13.54 -8.81 -16.39
CA LEU A 109 14.94 -8.56 -16.06
C LEU A 109 15.43 -9.60 -15.05
N ASN A 110 16.74 -9.79 -14.96
CA ASN A 110 17.34 -10.51 -13.86
C ASN A 110 17.23 -9.68 -12.57
N GLU A 111 17.20 -10.36 -11.43
CA GLU A 111 17.06 -9.69 -10.14
C GLU A 111 18.19 -8.68 -9.87
N SER A 112 19.41 -8.96 -10.34
CA SER A 112 20.59 -8.09 -10.20
C SER A 112 20.51 -6.79 -11.00
N GLU A 113 19.65 -6.73 -12.03
CA GLU A 113 19.46 -5.53 -12.85
C GLU A 113 18.51 -4.52 -12.19
N ILE A 114 17.76 -4.95 -11.16
CA ILE A 114 16.82 -4.08 -10.45
C ILE A 114 17.49 -3.53 -9.21
N VAL A 115 17.76 -2.22 -9.25
CA VAL A 115 18.22 -1.45 -8.11
C VAL A 115 17.06 -0.63 -7.56
N PHE A 116 16.64 -0.97 -6.34
CA PHE A 116 15.68 -0.18 -5.60
C PHE A 116 16.37 0.86 -4.70
N PRO A 117 15.66 1.94 -4.32
CA PRO A 117 16.19 2.91 -3.37
C PRO A 117 16.56 2.23 -2.05
N SER A 118 17.58 2.71 -1.33
CA SER A 118 18.06 2.07 -0.09
C SER A 118 16.98 1.88 0.99
N TYR A 119 15.96 2.75 0.98
CA TYR A 119 14.81 2.71 1.88
C TYR A 119 13.70 1.73 1.46
N TYR A 120 13.85 0.96 0.37
CA TYR A 120 12.77 0.10 -0.17
C TYR A 120 12.24 -0.92 0.84
N LYS A 121 13.08 -1.32 1.81
CA LYS A 121 12.73 -2.32 2.83
C LYS A 121 11.54 -1.89 3.69
N ASP A 122 11.33 -0.59 3.86
CA ASP A 122 10.20 -0.04 4.61
C ASP A 122 8.85 -0.25 3.90
N TYR A 123 8.90 -0.61 2.62
CA TYR A 123 7.73 -0.83 1.75
C TYR A 123 7.49 -2.32 1.47
N ILE A 124 8.32 -3.22 1.99
CA ILE A 124 8.10 -4.66 1.81
C ILE A 124 6.80 -5.04 2.53
N PRO A 125 5.76 -5.49 1.80
CA PRO A 125 4.51 -5.82 2.42
C PRO A 125 4.68 -7.09 3.28
N ASN A 126 4.24 -7.05 4.53
CA ASN A 126 4.25 -8.21 5.43
C ASN A 126 2.83 -8.48 5.93
N TYR A 127 2.21 -9.54 5.42
CA TYR A 127 0.82 -9.84 5.74
C TYR A 127 0.56 -10.01 7.24
N GLN A 128 1.46 -10.67 7.99
CA GLN A 128 1.23 -10.89 9.43
C GLN A 128 1.27 -9.58 10.21
N VAL A 129 2.21 -8.70 9.88
CA VAL A 129 2.33 -7.37 10.50
C VAL A 129 1.12 -6.50 10.15
N GLU A 130 0.77 -6.42 8.87
CA GLU A 130 -0.33 -5.55 8.42
C GLU A 130 -1.70 -6.09 8.84
N HIS A 131 -1.90 -7.40 8.90
CA HIS A 131 -3.12 -8.02 9.43
C HIS A 131 -3.26 -7.80 10.94
N LYS A 132 -2.16 -7.86 11.71
CA LYS A 132 -2.17 -7.50 13.13
C LYS A 132 -2.54 -6.02 13.28
N ARG A 133 -1.91 -5.12 12.51
CA ARG A 133 -2.20 -3.69 12.55
C ARG A 133 -3.65 -3.38 12.21
N TYR A 134 -4.19 -4.02 11.17
CA TYR A 134 -5.59 -3.88 10.77
C TYR A 134 -6.56 -4.22 11.92
N LYS A 135 -6.31 -5.31 12.65
CA LYS A 135 -7.12 -5.69 13.82
C LYS A 135 -7.03 -4.67 14.95
N GLU A 136 -5.82 -4.22 15.29
CA GLU A 136 -5.60 -3.19 16.31
C GLU A 136 -6.36 -1.90 15.98
N ILE A 137 -6.39 -1.49 14.72
CA ILE A 137 -7.14 -0.30 14.28
C ILE A 137 -8.65 -0.51 14.44
N LEU A 138 -9.16 -1.71 14.13
CA LEU A 138 -10.58 -2.02 14.32
C LEU A 138 -11.00 -2.02 15.79
N ASP A 139 -10.14 -2.51 16.69
CA ASP A 139 -10.42 -2.58 18.13
C ASP A 139 -10.56 -1.19 18.77
N VAL A 140 -9.87 -0.19 18.23
CA VAL A 140 -9.94 1.21 18.70
C VAL A 140 -10.84 2.10 17.84
N LYS A 141 -11.60 1.50 16.91
CA LYS A 141 -12.53 2.24 16.04
C LYS A 141 -13.57 2.95 16.91
N PRO A 142 -13.74 4.29 16.79
CA PRO A 142 -14.77 5.00 17.53
C PRO A 142 -16.16 4.43 17.21
N ILE A 143 -16.93 4.14 18.26
CA ILE A 143 -18.34 3.80 18.13
C ILE A 143 -19.06 5.10 17.75
N ALA A 144 -19.82 5.06 16.66
CA ALA A 144 -20.64 6.17 16.18
C ALA A 144 -21.95 6.27 16.97
#